data_AF-A0A1R1C503-F1
#
_entry.id   AF-A0A1R1C503-F1
#
_cell.length_a   1.000
_cell.length_b   1.000
_cell.length_c   1.000
_cell.angle_alpha   90.00
_cell.angle_beta   90.00
_cell.angle_gamma   90.00
#
_symmetry.space_group_name_H-M   'P 1'
#
loop_
_entity.id
_entity.type
_entity.pdbx_description
1 polymer ?
#
loop_
_entity_poly.entity_id
_entity_poly.type
_entity_poly.pdbx_seq_one_letter_code
_entity_poly.pdbx_strand_id
1 'polypeptide(L)' 'MDRFEQGAPDPQHAEVVDDCLGCGGEIYRGQEVVKYGDGLCCNFRCLGTAMNAEKTTAGE' A
#
# COMPACT_ATOMS: atom_id res chain seq x y z
N MET A 1 22.03 -9.34 -34.92
CA MET A 1 22.44 -10.04 -33.69
C MET A 1 22.01 -9.14 -32.56
N ASP A 2 20.75 -9.32 -32.23
CA ASP A 2 19.91 -8.42 -31.45
C ASP A 2 20.24 -8.55 -29.98
N ARG A 3 20.78 -7.48 -29.41
CA ARG A 3 21.25 -7.42 -28.01
C ARG A 3 20.14 -6.96 -27.04
N PHE A 4 18.87 -7.12 -27.44
CA PHE A 4 17.71 -6.55 -26.75
C PHE A 4 16.65 -7.62 -26.43
N GLU A 5 17.03 -8.69 -25.75
CA GLU A 5 16.07 -9.74 -25.31
C GLU A 5 15.95 -9.85 -23.79
N GLN A 6 16.08 -8.73 -23.10
CA GLN A 6 15.70 -8.64 -21.68
C GLN A 6 14.89 -7.38 -21.47
N GLY A 7 13.66 -7.37 -21.99
CA GLY A 7 12.65 -6.44 -21.49
C GLY A 7 12.53 -6.68 -20.00
N ALA A 8 12.83 -5.67 -19.19
CA ALA A 8 12.53 -5.69 -17.77
C ALA A 8 11.05 -6.09 -17.60
N PRO A 9 10.68 -6.86 -16.55
CA PRO A 9 9.27 -7.15 -16.28
C PRO A 9 8.51 -5.82 -16.29
N ASP A 10 7.52 -5.73 -17.16
CA ASP A 10 6.80 -4.50 -17.42
C ASP A 10 6.23 -3.97 -16.09
N PRO A 11 6.61 -2.76 -15.62
CA PRO A 11 6.12 -2.22 -14.35
C PRO A 11 4.60 -1.95 -14.36
N GLN A 12 3.94 -2.13 -15.50
CA GLN A 12 2.53 -1.82 -15.74
C GLN A 12 1.53 -2.91 -15.32
N HIS A 13 1.98 -4.01 -14.70
CA HIS A 13 1.10 -5.15 -14.35
C HIS A 13 1.28 -5.63 -12.90
N ALA A 14 1.42 -4.71 -11.95
CA ALA A 14 1.30 -5.10 -10.56
C ALA A 14 -0.17 -5.51 -10.28
N GLU A 15 -0.40 -6.78 -9.93
CA GLU A 15 -1.74 -7.31 -9.66
C GLU A 15 -2.33 -6.64 -8.41
N VAL A 16 -3.55 -6.11 -8.47
CA VAL A 16 -4.26 -5.60 -7.29
C VAL A 16 -4.68 -6.79 -6.43
N VAL A 17 -4.28 -6.77 -5.16
CA VAL A 17 -4.54 -7.87 -4.21
C VAL A 17 -5.55 -7.49 -3.13
N ASP A 18 -5.71 -6.20 -2.83
CA ASP A 18 -6.64 -5.69 -1.81
C ASP A 18 -6.83 -4.17 -1.97
N ASP A 19 -7.73 -3.59 -1.18
CA ASP A 19 -7.94 -2.16 -1.04
C ASP A 19 -7.48 -1.66 0.34
N CYS A 20 -6.88 -0.48 0.39
CA CYS A 20 -6.40 0.12 1.62
C CYS A 20 -7.57 0.53 2.54
N LEU A 21 -7.60 -0.01 3.76
CA LEU A 21 -8.63 0.31 4.77
C LEU A 21 -8.68 1.81 5.15
N GLY A 22 -7.57 2.53 5.03
CA GLY A 22 -7.48 3.94 5.45
C GLY A 22 -7.86 4.96 4.37
N CYS A 23 -7.60 4.66 3.10
CA CYS A 23 -7.81 5.62 2.01
C CYS A 23 -8.60 5.07 0.81
N GLY A 24 -8.90 3.76 0.79
CA GLY A 24 -9.57 3.09 -0.33
C GLY A 24 -8.73 2.94 -1.60
N GLY A 25 -7.42 3.20 -1.53
CA GLY A 25 -6.52 3.02 -2.67
C GLY A 25 -6.12 1.55 -2.88
N GLU A 26 -5.93 1.16 -4.13
CA GLU A 26 -5.51 -0.19 -4.52
C GLU A 26 -4.15 -0.55 -3.90
N ILE A 27 -4.02 -1.81 -3.48
CA ILE A 27 -2.78 -2.41 -2.99
C ILE A 27 -2.31 -3.43 -4.01
N TYR A 28 -1.08 -3.27 -4.47
CA TYR A 28 -0.51 -4.14 -5.50
C TYR A 28 0.37 -5.24 -4.91
N ARG A 29 0.44 -6.39 -5.58
CA ARG A 29 1.29 -7.52 -5.19
C ARG A 29 2.76 -7.08 -5.10
N GLY A 30 3.37 -7.34 -3.95
CA GLY A 30 4.77 -6.98 -3.68
C GLY A 30 4.98 -5.57 -3.14
N GLN A 31 3.91 -4.78 -2.98
CA GLN A 31 3.95 -3.48 -2.32
C GLN A 31 4.17 -3.65 -0.81
N GLU A 32 4.99 -2.76 -0.22
CA GLU A 32 5.11 -2.66 1.23
C GLU A 32 3.82 -2.09 1.84
N VAL A 33 3.25 -2.82 2.80
CA VAL A 33 1.97 -2.48 3.42
C VAL A 33 2.00 -2.72 4.93
N VAL A 34 1.05 -2.12 5.62
CA VAL A 34 0.81 -2.32 7.05
C VAL A 34 -0.43 -3.17 7.23
N LYS A 35 -0.32 -4.31 7.93
CA LYS A 35 -1.47 -5.18 8.21
C LYS A 35 -2.21 -4.71 9.47
N TYR A 36 -3.54 -4.64 9.41
CA TYR A 36 -4.41 -4.27 10.54
C TYR A 36 -5.65 -5.15 10.57
N GLY A 37 -5.77 -5.99 11.61
CA GLY A 37 -6.80 -7.03 11.66
C GLY A 37 -6.68 -7.97 10.45
N ASP A 38 -7.79 -8.10 9.73
CA ASP A 38 -7.89 -8.92 8.51
C ASP A 38 -7.64 -8.15 7.20
N GLY A 39 -7.37 -6.83 7.25
CA GLY A 39 -7.13 -6.02 6.06
C GLY A 39 -5.77 -5.33 6.03
N LEU A 40 -5.56 -4.54 4.97
CA LEU A 40 -4.28 -3.93 4.65
C LEU A 40 -4.36 -2.40 4.58
N CYS A 41 -3.26 -1.73 4.92
CA CYS A 41 -3.11 -0.29 4.89
C CYS A 41 -1.86 0.10 4.09
N CYS A 42 -2.01 1.14 3.27
CA CYS A 42 -0.98 1.64 2.38
C CYS A 42 0.31 2.12 3.10
N ASN A 43 0.18 2.57 4.35
CA ASN A 43 1.25 3.07 5.22
C ASN A 43 0.71 3.29 6.66
N PHE A 44 1.57 3.69 7.59
CA PHE A 44 1.19 3.97 8.98
C PHE A 44 0.19 5.13 9.15
N ARG A 45 0.13 6.08 8.21
CA ARG A 45 -0.88 7.13 8.24
C ARG A 45 -2.26 6.55 7.89
N CYS A 46 -2.33 5.71 6.86
CA CYS A 46 -3.52 4.93 6.50
C CYS A 46 -3.99 4.07 7.68
N LEU A 47 -3.05 3.42 8.41
CA LEU A 47 -3.36 2.69 9.64
C LEU A 47 -4.04 3.57 10.70
N GLY A 48 -3.47 4.76 10.96
CA GLY A 48 -4.07 5.71 11.90
C GLY A 48 -5.51 6.05 11.53
N THR A 49 -5.79 6.31 10.25
CA THR A 49 -7.16 6.53 9.78
C THR A 49 -8.05 5.29 9.98
N ALA A 50 -7.59 4.10 9.63
CA ALA A 50 -8.35 2.86 9.80
C ALA A 50 -8.68 2.56 11.27
N MET A 51 -7.81 2.97 12.19
CA MET A 51 -8.00 2.87 13.64
C MET A 51 -8.87 3.99 14.23
N ASN A 52 -9.35 4.94 13.41
CA ASN A 52 -9.98 6.19 13.87
C ASN A 52 -9.10 6.97 14.87
N ALA A 53 -7.79 6.99 14.64
CA ALA A 53 -6.87 7.73 15.49
C ALA A 53 -6.97 9.24 15.25
N GLU A 54 -7.08 10.00 16.33
CA GLU A 54 -7.10 11.46 16.29
C GLU A 54 -5.71 12.02 16.63
N LYS A 55 -5.33 13.10 15.93
CA LYS A 55 -4.11 13.84 16.29
C LYS A 55 -4.42 14.76 17.45
N THR A 56 -3.57 14.70 18.47
CA THR A 56 -3.57 15.63 19.58
C THR A 56 -2.13 16.02 19.91
N THR A 57 -1.96 17.13 20.61
CA THR A 57 -0.65 17.55 21.13
C THR A 57 -0.55 17.12 22.58
N ALA A 58 0.58 16.50 22.96
CA ALA A 58 0.80 16.10 24.34
C ALA A 58 0.96 17.34 25.23
N GLY A 59 0.07 17.49 26.22
CA GLY A 59 0.14 18.58 27.20
C GLY A 59 -0.68 19.83 26.89
N GLU A 60 -1.54 19.78 25.86
CA GLU A 60 -2.67 20.73 25.70
C GLU A 60 -3.89 20.31 26.53
#